data_AF-A0A091NWE7-F1
#
_entry.id   AF-A0A091NWE7-F1
#
_cell.length_a   1.000
_cell.length_b   1.000
_cell.length_c   1.000
_cell.angle_alpha   90.00
_cell.angle_beta   90.00
_cell.angle_gamma   90.00
#
_symmetry.space_group_name_H-M   'P 1'
#
loop_
_entity.id
_entity.type
_entity.pdbx_description
1 polymer ?
#
loop_
_entity_poly.entity_id
_entity_poly.type
_entity_poly.pdbx_seq_one_letter_code
_entity_poly.pdbx_strand_id
1 'polypeptide(L)'
;LDLTDPYTISGLASCQMLPHGENLQDVLPRELYRRLKRHLDYIKLMLPHWMTPDQRGKGLYADYLFNAIAGNWERKRPVWVMLMVNSLTETDIRSRGVPVLDLYLAQEAERMKKTTGAVERVEEQCHPLNGLNFSQV
;
A
#
# COMPACT_ATOMS: atom_id res chain seq x y z
N LEU A 1 -12.75 0.09 8.02
CA LEU A 1 -11.69 0.42 9.00
C LEU A 1 -11.76 1.87 9.44
N ASP A 2 -11.22 2.23 10.60
CA ASP A 2 -10.95 3.63 10.96
C ASP A 2 -9.51 4.01 10.60
N LEU A 3 -9.32 4.61 9.42
CA LEU A 3 -7.99 5.04 8.96
C LEU A 3 -7.47 6.31 9.68
N THR A 4 -8.25 6.89 10.58
CA THR A 4 -7.82 8.03 11.42
C THR A 4 -7.21 7.57 12.74
N ASP A 5 -7.46 6.33 13.15
CA ASP A 5 -6.93 5.73 14.36
C ASP A 5 -5.50 5.17 14.15
N PRO A 6 -4.50 5.66 14.90
CA PRO A 6 -3.13 5.16 14.82
C PRO A 6 -2.98 3.66 15.11
N TYR A 7 -3.84 3.07 15.95
CA TYR A 7 -3.80 1.64 16.24
C TYR A 7 -4.20 0.83 15.01
N THR A 8 -5.22 1.27 14.29
CA THR A 8 -5.64 0.67 13.02
C THR A 8 -4.51 0.70 11.98
N ILE A 9 -3.85 1.85 11.81
CA ILE A 9 -2.72 1.99 10.89
C ILE A 9 -1.55 1.08 11.28
N SER A 10 -1.18 1.04 12.57
CA SER A 10 -0.11 0.18 13.07
C SER A 10 -0.43 -1.30 12.89
N GLY A 11 -1.67 -1.70 13.15
CA GLY A 11 -2.11 -3.09 12.98
C GLY A 11 -2.04 -3.55 11.52
N LEU A 12 -2.51 -2.71 10.59
CA LEU A 12 -2.39 -2.97 9.14
C LEU A 12 -0.94 -3.08 8.71
N ALA A 13 -0.07 -2.18 9.18
CA ALA A 13 1.36 -2.23 8.84
C ALA A 13 2.02 -3.53 9.34
N SER A 14 1.64 -3.99 10.54
CA SER A 14 2.19 -5.22 11.14
C SER A 14 1.80 -6.47 10.35
N CYS A 15 0.51 -6.65 10.03
CA CYS A 15 0.07 -7.89 9.40
C CYS A 15 0.41 -8.00 7.90
N GLN A 16 0.89 -6.91 7.28
CA GLN A 16 1.52 -6.94 5.97
C GLN A 16 2.84 -7.71 5.93
N MET A 17 3.50 -7.88 7.08
CA MET A 17 4.86 -8.37 7.17
C MET A 17 4.91 -9.90 7.26
N LEU A 18 5.96 -10.47 6.67
CA LEU A 18 6.39 -11.85 6.90
C LEU A 18 6.80 -12.04 8.37
N PRO A 19 6.78 -13.29 8.87
CA PRO A 19 7.31 -13.61 10.19
C PRO A 19 8.74 -13.08 10.41
N HIS A 20 9.13 -12.92 11.68
CA HIS A 20 10.46 -12.45 12.02
C HIS A 20 11.53 -13.39 11.47
N GLY A 21 12.53 -12.82 10.78
CA GLY A 21 13.63 -13.57 10.17
C GLY A 21 13.40 -14.03 8.74
N GLU A 22 12.16 -13.97 8.24
CA GLU A 22 11.84 -14.34 6.86
C GLU A 22 11.91 -13.16 5.90
N ASN A 23 12.29 -13.44 4.66
CA ASN A 23 12.33 -12.51 3.54
C ASN A 23 11.58 -13.08 2.33
N LEU A 24 11.13 -12.20 1.46
CA LEU A 24 10.41 -12.55 0.24
C LEU A 24 11.23 -13.47 -0.69
N GLN A 25 12.55 -13.37 -0.68
CA GLN A 25 13.43 -14.28 -1.44
C GLN A 25 13.34 -15.75 -0.97
N ASP A 26 12.93 -15.98 0.28
CA ASP A 26 12.84 -17.31 0.87
C ASP A 26 11.53 -18.02 0.48
N VAL A 27 10.50 -17.23 0.15
CA VAL A 27 9.14 -17.73 -0.15
C VAL A 27 8.75 -17.63 -1.63
N LEU A 28 9.45 -16.80 -2.43
CA LEU A 28 9.19 -16.68 -3.86
C LEU A 28 10.17 -17.50 -4.71
N PRO A 29 9.72 -18.02 -5.87
CA PRO A 29 10.63 -18.56 -6.87
C PRO A 29 11.70 -17.52 -7.25
N ARG A 30 12.97 -17.95 -7.31
CA ARG A 30 14.13 -17.08 -7.56
C ARG A 30 13.97 -16.14 -8.77
N GLU A 31 13.38 -16.63 -9.85
CA GLU A 31 13.17 -15.82 -11.05
C GLU A 31 12.09 -14.76 -10.86
N LEU A 32 11.02 -15.07 -10.11
CA LEU A 32 9.97 -14.12 -9.81
C LEU A 32 10.50 -12.99 -8.91
N TYR A 33 11.28 -13.33 -7.89
CA TYR A 33 11.95 -12.35 -7.03
C TYR A 33 12.86 -11.40 -7.84
N ARG A 34 13.66 -11.93 -8.78
CA ARG A 34 14.50 -11.11 -9.67
C ARG A 34 13.69 -10.20 -10.59
N ARG A 35 12.59 -10.70 -11.15
CA ARG A 35 11.68 -9.90 -11.98
C ARG A 35 11.06 -8.75 -11.18
N LEU A 36 10.60 -9.03 -9.96
CA LEU A 36 10.06 -8.04 -9.05
C LEU A 36 11.10 -6.97 -8.70
N LYS A 37 12.32 -7.37 -8.32
CA LYS A 37 13.41 -6.42 -8.02
C LYS A 37 13.71 -5.49 -9.20
N ARG A 38 13.91 -6.05 -10.40
CA ARG A 38 14.11 -5.25 -11.64
C ARG A 38 12.94 -4.30 -11.92
N HIS A 39 11.71 -4.74 -11.67
CA HIS A 39 10.54 -3.90 -11.86
C HIS A 39 10.53 -2.72 -10.87
N LEU A 40 10.83 -2.96 -9.60
CA LEU A 40 10.91 -1.89 -8.60
C LEU A 40 12.05 -0.90 -8.89
N ASP A 41 13.19 -1.38 -9.42
CA ASP A 41 14.28 -0.51 -9.90
C ASP A 41 13.80 0.39 -11.05
N TYR A 42 13.04 -0.18 -12.01
CA TYR A 42 12.41 0.61 -13.07
C TYR A 42 11.41 1.64 -12.52
N ILE A 43 10.54 1.25 -11.59
CA ILE A 43 9.58 2.17 -10.95
C ILE A 43 10.32 3.33 -10.29
N LYS A 44 11.39 3.06 -9.54
CA LYS A 44 12.19 4.10 -8.88
C LYS A 44 12.75 5.12 -9.87
N LEU A 45 13.17 4.69 -11.06
CA LEU A 45 13.64 5.58 -12.14
C LEU A 45 12.50 6.39 -12.78
N MET A 46 11.31 5.80 -12.90
CA MET A 46 10.16 6.44 -13.54
C MET A 46 9.41 7.39 -12.63
N LEU A 47 9.43 7.14 -11.31
CA LEU A 47 8.62 7.87 -10.33
C LEU A 47 8.78 9.40 -10.43
N PRO A 48 9.99 9.98 -10.56
CA PRO A 48 10.13 11.42 -10.78
C PRO A 48 9.37 11.93 -12.01
N HIS A 49 9.33 11.18 -13.10
CA HIS A 49 8.67 11.56 -14.36
C HIS A 49 7.14 11.51 -14.28
N TRP A 50 6.60 10.63 -13.43
CA TRP A 50 5.17 10.48 -13.23
C TRP A 50 4.58 11.47 -12.22
N MET A 51 5.41 11.99 -11.31
CA MET A 51 4.96 12.96 -10.31
C MET A 51 4.53 14.29 -10.93
N THR A 52 3.47 14.87 -10.38
CA THR A 52 2.97 16.19 -10.78
C THR A 52 3.76 17.32 -10.10
N PRO A 53 3.79 18.53 -10.70
CA PRO A 53 4.39 19.70 -10.06
C PRO A 53 3.80 20.00 -8.67
N ASP A 54 2.49 19.85 -8.51
CA ASP A 54 1.78 20.06 -7.24
C ASP A 54 2.26 19.12 -6.13
N GLN A 55 2.50 17.85 -6.45
CA GLN A 55 3.05 16.89 -5.49
C GLN A 55 4.44 17.32 -5.01
N ARG A 56 5.29 17.75 -5.94
CA ARG A 56 6.64 18.24 -5.60
C ARG A 56 6.58 19.54 -4.80
N GLY A 57 5.67 20.45 -5.13
CA GLY A 57 5.44 21.71 -4.41
C GLY A 57 4.96 21.51 -2.97
N LYS A 58 4.33 20.37 -2.67
CA LYS A 58 3.95 19.94 -1.31
C LYS A 58 5.05 19.18 -0.56
N GLY A 59 6.27 19.10 -1.11
CA GLY A 59 7.40 18.43 -0.49
C GLY A 59 7.42 16.90 -0.65
N LEU A 60 6.58 16.34 -1.53
CA LEU A 60 6.70 14.93 -1.90
C LEU A 60 7.86 14.77 -2.88
N TYR A 61 8.95 14.16 -2.43
CA TYR A 61 10.08 13.79 -3.28
C TYR A 61 9.96 12.33 -3.74
N ALA A 62 10.54 12.02 -4.91
CA ALA A 62 10.38 10.70 -5.51
C ALA A 62 10.88 9.56 -4.61
N ASP A 63 12.06 9.70 -4.00
CA ASP A 63 12.58 8.68 -3.07
C ASP A 63 11.71 8.53 -1.81
N TYR A 64 11.17 9.65 -1.31
CA TYR A 64 10.26 9.63 -0.16
C TYR A 64 8.96 8.89 -0.52
N LEU A 65 8.36 9.21 -1.66
CA LEU A 65 7.13 8.56 -2.14
C LEU A 65 7.36 7.08 -2.45
N PHE A 66 8.51 6.73 -3.05
CA PHE A 66 8.90 5.34 -3.27
C PHE A 66 8.99 4.58 -1.94
N ASN A 67 9.70 5.13 -0.95
CA ASN A 67 9.85 4.49 0.35
C ASN A 67 8.53 4.40 1.12
N ALA A 68 7.63 5.37 0.96
CA ALA A 68 6.30 5.34 1.57
C ALA A 68 5.43 4.21 1.00
N ILE A 69 5.56 3.88 -0.29
CA ILE A 69 4.75 2.83 -0.94
C ILE A 69 5.43 1.45 -0.86
N ALA A 70 6.70 1.39 -1.26
CA ALA A 70 7.47 0.16 -1.48
C ALA A 70 8.64 -0.02 -0.50
N GLY A 71 8.73 0.81 0.54
CA GLY A 71 9.71 0.62 1.61
C GLY A 71 9.58 -0.76 2.25
N ASN A 72 10.73 -1.40 2.51
CA ASN A 72 10.80 -2.74 3.11
C ASN A 72 9.97 -3.81 2.38
N TRP A 73 9.75 -3.67 1.06
CA TRP A 73 8.94 -4.63 0.28
C TRP A 73 9.42 -6.08 0.41
N GLU A 74 10.72 -6.30 0.60
CA GLU A 74 11.31 -7.63 0.80
C GLU A 74 10.85 -8.33 2.08
N ARG A 75 10.26 -7.60 3.03
CA ARG A 75 9.70 -8.15 4.27
C ARG A 75 8.19 -8.26 4.24
N LYS A 76 7.52 -7.82 3.17
CA LYS A 76 6.06 -7.93 3.02
C LYS A 76 5.67 -9.33 2.55
N ARG A 77 4.48 -9.81 2.94
CA ARG A 77 3.94 -11.09 2.44
C ARG A 77 3.63 -11.01 0.94
N PRO A 78 3.68 -12.11 0.18
CA PRO A 78 3.49 -12.11 -1.28
C PRO A 78 2.22 -11.40 -1.76
N VAL A 79 1.08 -11.61 -1.08
CA VAL A 79 -0.19 -10.96 -1.47
C VAL A 79 -0.12 -9.44 -1.38
N TRP A 80 0.53 -8.92 -0.34
CA TRP A 80 0.70 -7.48 -0.15
C TRP A 80 1.68 -6.86 -1.14
N VAL A 81 2.71 -7.63 -1.53
CA VAL A 81 3.63 -7.23 -2.60
C VAL A 81 2.90 -7.16 -3.94
N MET A 82 2.00 -8.10 -4.23
CA MET A 82 1.19 -8.08 -5.45
C MET A 82 0.28 -6.84 -5.49
N LEU A 83 -0.45 -6.57 -4.41
CA LEU A 83 -1.30 -5.36 -4.30
C LEU A 83 -0.47 -4.07 -4.43
N MET A 84 0.70 -4.04 -3.80
CA MET A 84 1.65 -2.93 -3.91
C MET A 84 2.06 -2.71 -5.36
N VAL A 85 2.50 -3.75 -6.08
CA VAL A 85 2.89 -3.66 -7.50
C VAL A 85 1.74 -3.17 -8.38
N ASN A 86 0.51 -3.62 -8.14
CA ASN A 86 -0.67 -3.13 -8.87
C ASN A 86 -0.94 -1.64 -8.65
N SER A 87 -0.41 -1.05 -7.56
CA SER A 87 -0.55 0.38 -7.24
C SER A 87 0.65 1.25 -7.65
N LEU A 88 1.58 0.69 -8.44
CA LEU A 88 2.79 1.35 -8.94
C LEU A 88 2.68 1.66 -10.45
N THR A 89 1.54 2.21 -10.89
CA THR A 89 1.36 2.71 -12.25
C THR A 89 1.53 4.22 -12.32
N GLU A 90 1.75 4.77 -13.52
CA GLU A 90 1.79 6.23 -13.72
C GLU A 90 0.53 6.92 -13.19
N THR A 91 -0.64 6.35 -13.50
CA THR A 91 -1.94 6.88 -13.07
C THR A 91 -2.06 6.89 -11.54
N ASP A 92 -1.65 5.82 -10.88
CA ASP A 92 -1.68 5.73 -9.42
C ASP A 92 -0.70 6.69 -8.75
N ILE A 93 0.48 6.89 -9.34
CA ILE A 93 1.47 7.85 -8.84
C ILE A 93 0.96 9.28 -9.00
N ARG A 94 0.36 9.62 -10.15
CA ARG A 94 -0.21 10.96 -10.40
C ARG A 94 -1.35 11.30 -9.43
N SER A 95 -2.11 10.31 -8.97
CA SER A 95 -3.21 10.51 -8.02
C SER A 95 -2.77 10.49 -6.55
N ARG A 96 -1.49 10.19 -6.24
CA ARG A 96 -1.00 10.23 -4.85
C ARG A 96 -1.20 11.60 -4.20
N GLY A 97 -1.68 11.59 -2.97
CA GLY A 97 -2.09 12.79 -2.24
C GLY A 97 -3.58 13.10 -2.34
N VAL A 98 -4.33 12.39 -3.19
CA VAL A 98 -5.79 12.33 -3.12
C VAL A 98 -6.19 11.24 -2.13
N PRO A 99 -7.03 11.52 -1.12
CA PRO A 99 -7.48 10.51 -0.17
C PRO A 99 -8.34 9.46 -0.89
N VAL A 100 -8.21 8.21 -0.45
CA VAL A 100 -9.16 7.15 -0.80
C VAL A 100 -10.57 7.51 -0.30
N LEU A 101 -11.59 6.97 -0.95
CA LEU A 101 -12.99 7.38 -0.76
C LEU A 101 -13.44 7.25 0.71
N ASP A 102 -13.05 6.17 1.37
CA ASP A 102 -13.35 5.91 2.78
C ASP A 102 -12.75 6.98 3.71
N LEU A 103 -11.47 7.31 3.54
CA LEU A 103 -10.81 8.38 4.29
C LEU A 103 -11.44 9.75 4.01
N TYR A 104 -11.75 10.05 2.74
CA TYR A 104 -12.41 11.29 2.36
C TYR A 104 -13.78 11.43 3.03
N LEU A 105 -14.60 10.38 3.02
CA LEU A 105 -15.91 10.39 3.65
C LEU A 105 -15.81 10.51 5.18
N ALA A 106 -14.82 9.87 5.81
CA ALA A 106 -14.55 10.03 7.23
C ALA A 106 -14.19 11.49 7.59
N GLN A 107 -13.31 12.11 6.81
CA GLN A 107 -12.92 13.52 6.98
C GLN A 107 -14.09 14.48 6.79
N GLU A 108 -14.94 14.26 5.79
CA GLU A 108 -16.15 15.08 5.57
C GLU A 108 -17.18 14.90 6.68
N ALA A 109 -17.35 13.67 7.19
CA ALA A 109 -18.22 13.41 8.33
C ALA A 109 -17.72 14.14 9.59
N GLU A 110 -16.42 14.12 9.86
CA GLU A 110 -15.79 14.86 10.96
C GLU A 110 -16.02 16.38 10.79
N ARG A 111 -15.77 16.93 9.60
CA ARG A 111 -16.02 18.35 9.27
C ARG A 111 -17.48 18.76 9.53
N MET A 112 -18.42 17.85 9.25
CA MET A 112 -19.85 18.04 9.49
C MET A 112 -20.30 17.67 10.92
N LYS A 113 -19.38 17.28 11.81
CA LYS A 113 -19.66 16.83 13.19
C LYS A 113 -20.63 15.65 13.25
N LYS A 114 -20.54 14.73 12.28
CA LYS A 114 -21.31 13.48 12.25
C LYS A 114 -20.58 12.41 13.05
N THR A 115 -21.34 11.53 13.68
CA THR A 115 -20.80 10.31 14.29
C THR A 115 -20.43 9.33 13.18
N THR A 116 -19.21 8.79 13.24
CA THR A 116 -18.72 7.74 12.36
C THR A 116 -18.43 6.48 13.18
N GLY A 117 -18.31 5.35 12.49
CA GLY A 117 -17.92 4.08 13.11
C GLY A 117 -17.25 3.18 12.07
N ALA A 118 -16.25 2.42 12.50
CA ALA A 118 -15.57 1.47 11.63
C ALA A 118 -16.51 0.31 11.27
N VAL A 119 -16.63 0.01 9.97
CA VAL A 119 -17.39 -1.15 9.47
C VAL A 119 -16.62 -2.45 9.63
N GLU A 120 -15.29 -2.39 9.60
CA GLU A 120 -14.38 -3.53 9.55
C GLU A 120 -13.28 -3.35 10.58
N ARG A 121 -12.76 -4.48 11.09
CA ARG A 121 -11.58 -4.54 11.96
C ARG A 121 -10.32 -4.79 11.16
N VAL A 122 -9.17 -4.48 11.76
CA VAL A 122 -7.85 -4.66 11.14
C VAL A 122 -7.61 -6.10 10.72
N GLU A 123 -8.02 -7.06 11.56
CA GLU A 123 -7.75 -8.48 11.37
C GLU A 123 -8.40 -9.01 10.09
N GLU A 124 -9.54 -8.41 9.69
CA GLU A 124 -10.25 -8.77 8.46
C GLU A 124 -9.43 -8.41 7.21
N GLN A 125 -8.60 -7.37 7.28
CA GLN A 125 -7.75 -6.95 6.16
C GLN A 125 -6.41 -7.69 6.10
N CYS A 126 -6.02 -8.40 7.15
CA CYS A 126 -4.72 -9.09 7.20
C CYS A 126 -4.64 -10.30 6.25
N HIS A 127 -5.78 -10.74 5.72
CA HIS A 127 -5.92 -11.88 4.84
C HIS A 127 -6.75 -11.54 3.59
N PRO A 128 -6.28 -10.61 2.76
CA PRO A 128 -7.11 -9.93 1.75
C PRO A 128 -7.71 -10.87 0.69
N LEU A 129 -7.17 -12.08 0.51
CA LEU A 129 -7.65 -13.07 -0.46
C LEU A 129 -7.94 -14.45 0.15
N ASN A 130 -7.77 -14.65 1.47
CA ASN A 130 -7.95 -16.00 2.05
C ASN A 130 -9.43 -16.41 2.19
N GLY A 131 -10.35 -15.46 2.05
CA GLY A 131 -11.79 -15.75 1.96
C GLY A 131 -12.26 -16.16 0.55
N LEU A 132 -11.40 -16.07 -0.46
CA LEU A 132 -11.75 -16.40 -1.84
C LEU A 132 -11.49 -17.87 -2.12
N ASN A 133 -12.52 -18.57 -2.59
CA ASN A 133 -12.37 -19.93 -3.13
C ASN A 133 -12.04 -19.85 -4.63
N PHE A 134 -11.29 -20.82 -5.17
CA PHE A 134 -11.02 -20.96 -6.60
C PHE A 134 -12.28 -21.00 -7.47
N SER A 135 -13.44 -21.34 -6.89
CA SER A 135 -14.74 -21.30 -7.59
C SER A 135 -15.34 -19.90 -7.76
N GLN A 136 -14.75 -18.87 -7.16
CA GLN A 136 -15.21 -17.48 -7.20
C GLN A 136 -14.40 -16.61 -8.18
N VAL A 137 -13.44 -17.20 -8.91
CA VAL A 137 -12.58 -16.54 -9.90
C VAL A 137 -12.67 -17.24 -11.25
#